data_AF-A0A847F927-F1
#
_entry.id   AF-A0A847F927-F1
#
_cell.length_a   1.000
_cell.length_b   1.000
_cell.length_c   1.000
_cell.angle_alpha   90.00
_cell.angle_beta   90.00
_cell.angle_gamma   90.00
#
_symmetry.space_group_name_H-M   'P 1'
#
loop_
_entity.id
_entity.type
_entity.pdbx_description
1 polymer ?
#
loop_
_entity_poly.entity_id
_entity_poly.type
_entity_poly.pdbx_seq_one_letter_code
_entity_poly.pdbx_strand_id
1 'polypeptide(L)'
;VVREPYHGIDERYELIRGFVSPGEALYIKSRMREGVLYLDGANRVIGVDIGSTICLRESDEPLLLLGLERREREHPNRRNHRSSLIAER
;
A
#
# COMPACT_ATOMS: atom_id res chain seq x y z
N VAL A 1 17.13 -8.90 3.22
CA VAL A 1 16.69 -9.16 4.62
C VAL A 1 15.18 -9.07 4.65
N VAL A 2 14.47 -10.19 4.81
CA VAL A 2 13.03 -10.17 5.07
C VAL A 2 12.87 -10.11 6.58
N ARG A 3 12.22 -9.06 7.10
CA ARG A 3 11.82 -8.96 8.50
C ARG A 3 10.35 -9.35 8.59
N GLU A 4 10.00 -10.21 9.53
CA GLU A 4 8.59 -10.47 9.84
C GLU A 4 7.91 -9.15 10.25
N PRO A 5 6.64 -8.92 9.89
CA PRO A 5 5.91 -7.73 10.33
C PRO A 5 5.90 -7.66 11.87
N TYR A 6 6.32 -6.52 12.43
CA TYR A 6 6.33 -6.27 13.87
C TYR A 6 4.93 -6.37 14.48
N HIS A 7 4.59 -7.46 15.16
CA HIS A 7 3.34 -7.51 15.91
C HIS A 7 3.52 -6.75 17.24
N GLY A 8 2.57 -5.88 17.58
CA GLY A 8 2.50 -5.32 18.94
C GLY A 8 2.23 -6.42 19.96
N ILE A 9 2.34 -6.10 21.26
CA ILE A 9 1.85 -6.99 22.31
C ILE A 9 0.32 -7.01 22.20
N ASP A 10 -0.25 -8.20 22.02
CA ASP A 10 -1.71 -8.46 21.87
C ASP A 10 -2.41 -7.80 20.67
N GLU A 11 -1.65 -7.27 19.72
CA GLU A 11 -2.20 -6.66 18.49
C GLU A 11 -2.19 -7.66 17.34
N ARG A 12 -3.33 -7.82 16.67
CA ARG A 12 -3.44 -8.60 15.43
C ARG A 12 -3.52 -7.65 14.24
N TYR A 13 -2.72 -7.92 13.22
CA TYR A 13 -2.82 -7.18 11.97
C TYR A 13 -4.14 -7.45 11.27
N GLU A 14 -4.86 -6.37 10.96
CA GLU A 14 -6.02 -6.41 10.06
C GLU A 14 -5.57 -6.46 8.59
N LEU A 15 -4.45 -5.82 8.25
CA LEU A 15 -3.94 -5.75 6.88
C LEU A 15 -2.45 -6.11 6.78
N ILE A 16 -2.24 -7.40 6.50
CA ILE A 16 -1.05 -8.08 5.96
C ILE A 16 -0.40 -7.44 4.72
N ARG A 17 -1.26 -7.44 3.71
CA ARG A 17 -0.94 -7.35 2.30
C ARG A 17 -2.22 -7.00 1.58
N GLY A 18 -2.09 -6.33 0.46
CA GLY A 18 -3.21 -5.99 -0.40
C GLY A 18 -2.70 -5.55 -1.76
N PHE A 19 -3.65 -5.36 -2.68
CA PHE A 19 -3.40 -4.70 -3.95
C PHE A 19 -4.23 -3.42 -3.97
N VAL A 20 -3.62 -2.33 -4.42
CA VAL A 20 -4.30 -1.09 -4.79
C VAL A 20 -4.51 -1.15 -6.29
N SER A 21 -5.73 -0.92 -6.77
CA SER A 21 -5.99 -1.01 -8.21
C SER A 21 -5.31 0.16 -8.95
N PRO A 22 -5.01 0.01 -10.24
CA PRO A 22 -4.51 1.13 -11.05
C PRO A 22 -5.43 2.35 -10.95
N GLY A 23 -4.83 3.52 -10.72
CA GLY A 23 -5.55 4.78 -10.52
C GLY A 23 -6.15 5.00 -9.12
N GLU A 24 -6.10 4.00 -8.22
CA GLU A 24 -6.49 4.17 -6.82
C GLU A 24 -5.30 4.58 -5.94
N ALA A 25 -5.60 5.05 -4.74
CA ALA A 25 -4.62 5.45 -3.74
C ALA A 25 -4.94 4.83 -2.39
N LEU A 26 -3.91 4.38 -1.68
CA LEU A 26 -3.97 3.94 -0.29
C LEU A 26 -3.53 5.09 0.61
N TYR A 27 -4.36 5.40 1.60
CA TYR A 27 -4.07 6.38 2.63
C TYR A 27 -3.88 5.68 3.98
N ILE A 28 -2.75 5.92 4.63
CA ILE A 28 -2.40 5.36 5.93
C ILE A 28 -2.21 6.50 6.90
N LYS A 29 -2.93 6.49 8.01
CA LYS A 29 -2.74 7.46 9.09
C LYS A 29 -1.83 6.87 10.17
N SER A 30 -0.69 7.50 10.40
CA SER A 30 0.23 7.08 11.44
C SER A 30 -0.34 7.37 12.83
N ARG A 31 -0.33 6.36 13.70
CA ARG A 31 -0.54 6.51 15.14
C ARG A 31 0.76 6.40 15.94
N MET A 32 1.89 6.23 15.26
CA MET A 32 3.21 6.11 15.90
C MET A 32 3.71 7.49 16.32
N ARG A 33 4.32 7.61 17.50
CA ARG A 33 4.95 8.87 17.95
C ARG A 33 6.16 9.22 17.11
N GLU A 34 7.00 8.22 16.86
CA GLU A 34 8.20 8.30 16.03
C GLU A 34 8.22 7.08 15.12
N GLY A 35 8.29 7.29 13.82
CA GLY A 35 8.25 6.25 12.80
C GLY A 35 9.15 6.59 11.62
N VAL A 36 9.53 5.58 10.86
CA VAL A 36 10.38 5.74 9.67
C VAL A 36 9.87 4.82 8.56
N LEU A 37 9.66 5.38 7.37
CA LEU A 37 9.36 4.65 6.16
C LEU A 37 10.64 4.49 5.32
N TYR A 38 10.89 3.26 4.90
CA TYR A 38 11.99 2.90 4.02
C TYR A 38 11.43 2.54 2.65
N LEU A 39 11.82 3.29 1.61
CA LEU A 39 11.41 3.09 0.23
C LEU A 39 12.64 2.66 -0.58
N ASP A 40 12.50 1.60 -1.37
CA ASP A 40 13.61 0.99 -2.11
C ASP A 40 14.81 0.65 -1.19
N GLY A 41 14.50 -0.05 -0.09
CA GLY A 41 15.48 -0.34 0.95
C GLY A 41 15.90 0.91 1.72
N ALA A 42 17.20 1.04 2.00
CA ALA A 42 17.75 2.16 2.77
C ALA A 42 18.05 3.41 1.93
N ASN A 43 17.76 3.38 0.62
CA ASN A 43 18.08 4.46 -0.30
C ASN A 43 17.22 5.71 -0.05
N ARG A 44 15.95 5.53 0.32
CA ARG A 44 15.05 6.63 0.64
C ARG A 44 14.36 6.40 1.97
N VAL A 45 14.69 7.25 2.93
CA VAL A 45 14.22 7.18 4.31
C VAL A 45 13.37 8.42 4.60
N ILE A 46 12.15 8.21 5.08
CA ILE A 46 11.20 9.27 5.38
C ILE A 46 10.76 9.14 6.83
N GLY A 47 10.96 10.19 7.63
CA GLY A 47 10.40 10.25 8.99
C GLY A 47 8.88 10.37 8.94
N VAL A 48 8.20 9.69 9.86
CA VAL A 48 6.74 9.69 10.00
C VAL A 48 6.39 9.91 11.46
N ASP A 49 5.68 11.00 11.73
CA ASP A 49 5.25 11.34 13.09
C ASP A 49 3.78 11.01 13.31
N ILE A 50 3.32 11.19 14.55
CA ILE A 50 1.92 10.96 14.92
C ILE A 50 0.99 11.85 14.12
N GLY A 51 -0.07 11.26 13.57
CA GLY A 51 -1.07 11.97 12.77
C GLY A 51 -0.68 12.19 11.31
N SER A 52 0.55 11.85 10.90
CA SER A 52 0.96 11.89 9.50
C SER A 52 0.06 11.04 8.61
N THR A 53 -0.25 11.53 7.42
CA THR A 53 -0.98 10.77 6.39
C THR A 53 -0.02 10.39 5.28
N ILE A 54 0.19 9.09 5.09
CA ILE A 54 1.00 8.52 4.02
C ILE A 54 0.07 8.17 2.87
N CYS A 55 0.33 8.68 1.68
CA CYS A 55 -0.40 8.34 0.46
C CYS A 55 0.49 7.51 -0.46
N LEU A 56 0.00 6.34 -0.86
CA LEU A 56 0.64 5.44 -1.81
C LEU A 56 -0.26 5.28 -3.03
N ARG A 57 0.24 5.63 -4.21
CA ARG A 57 -0.45 5.51 -5.50
C ARG A 57 0.55 5.20 -6.61
N GLU A 58 0.05 4.78 -7.77
CA GLU A 58 0.90 4.71 -8.97
C GLU A 58 1.46 6.09 -9.31
N SER A 59 2.73 6.11 -9.72
CA SER A 59 3.43 7.30 -10.19
C SER A 59 2.87 7.71 -11.56
N ASP A 60 2.77 9.02 -11.79
CA ASP A 60 2.44 9.57 -13.11
C ASP A 60 3.62 9.41 -14.10
N GLU A 61 4.79 9.06 -13.59
CA GLU A 61 6.02 8.76 -14.34
C GLU A 61 6.42 7.29 -14.15
N PRO A 62 5.88 6.35 -14.96
CA PRO A 62 6.25 4.95 -14.88
C PRO A 62 7.60 4.68 -15.54
N LEU A 63 8.37 3.74 -14.97
CA LEU A 63 9.62 3.27 -15.57
C LEU A 63 9.31 2.42 -16.82
N LEU A 64 9.75 2.88 -17.99
CA LEU A 64 9.68 2.09 -19.22
C LEU A 64 10.79 1.04 -19.23
N LEU A 65 10.41 -0.23 -19.31
CA LEU A 65 11.35 -1.34 -19.42
C LEU A 65 11.52 -1.73 -20.89
N LEU A 66 12.72 -1.54 -21.43
CA LEU A 66 13.03 -1.84 -22.83
C LEU A 66 13.24 -3.33 -23.06
N GLY A 67 12.83 -3.83 -24.22
CA GLY A 67 13.02 -5.23 -24.62
C GLY A 67 12.07 -6.24 -23.95
N LEU A 68 11.09 -5.77 -23.18
CA LEU A 68 10.03 -6.59 -22.60
C LEU A 68 8.67 -6.11 -23.08
N GLU A 69 7.92 -7.00 -23.72
CA GLU A 69 6.55 -6.71 -24.13
C GLU A 69 5.60 -6.92 -22.95
N ARG A 70 4.73 -5.92 -22.72
CA ARG A 70 3.71 -6.01 -21.67
C ARG A 70 2.65 -7.01 -22.10
N ARG A 71 2.71 -8.22 -21.56
CA ARG A 71 1.60 -9.17 -21.64
C ARG A 71 0.46 -8.64 -20.77
N GLU A 72 -0.66 -8.25 -21.37
CA GLU A 72 -1.88 -7.92 -20.63
C GLU A 72 -2.28 -9.13 -19.77
N ARG A 73 -2.12 -8.98 -18.46
CA ARG A 73 -2.71 -9.91 -17.50
C ARG A 73 -3.98 -9.25 -17.01
N GLU A 74 -5.11 -9.90 -17.23
CA GLU A 74 -6.37 -9.52 -16.59
C GLU A 74 -6.16 -9.55 -15.07
N HIS A 75 -6.18 -8.38 -14.41
CA HIS A 75 -6.15 -8.32 -12.96
C HIS A 75 -7.50 -8.83 -12.44
N PRO A 76 -7.54 -9.92 -11.65
CA PRO A 76 -8.77 -10.63 -11.31
C PRO A 76 -9.75 -9.84 -10.43
N ASN A 77 -9.41 -8.64 -9.96
CA ASN A 77 -10.21 -7.88 -9.00
C ASN A 77 -11.09 -6.76 -9.60
N ARG A 78 -11.26 -6.70 -10.93
CA ARG A 78 -12.10 -5.68 -11.59
C ARG A 78 -13.61 -5.79 -11.33
N ARG A 79 -14.10 -6.82 -10.61
CA ARG A 79 -15.54 -7.17 -10.57
C ARG A 79 -16.31 -6.97 -9.26
N ASN A 80 -15.69 -6.69 -8.11
CA ASN A 80 -16.43 -6.62 -6.84
C ASN A 80 -16.24 -5.31 -6.09
N HIS A 81 -16.93 -4.24 -6.49
CA HIS A 81 -17.12 -3.06 -5.63
C HIS A 81 -18.47 -2.33 -5.80
N ARG A 82 -19.49 -2.98 -6.38
CA ARG A 82 -20.87 -2.46 -6.41
C ARG A 82 -21.82 -3.14 -5.41
N SER A 83 -21.30 -3.89 -4.44
CA SER A 83 -22.12 -4.67 -3.51
C SER A 83 -21.56 -4.69 -2.10
N SER A 84 -21.36 -3.51 -1.51
CA SER A 84 -21.21 -3.38 -0.04
C SER A 84 -21.77 -2.06 0.52
N LEU A 85 -22.23 -1.14 -0.33
CA LEU A 85 -23.04 0.02 0.07
C LEU A 85 -24.54 -0.30 0.18
N ILE A 86 -24.91 -1.50 0.66
CA ILE A 86 -26.26 -1.80 1.19
C ILE A 86 -26.12 -2.91 2.23
N ALA A 87 -25.46 -2.65 3.35
CA ALA A 87 -25.59 -3.46 4.55
C ALA A 87 -25.06 -2.69 5.76
N GLU A 88 -25.66 -1.53 6.06
CA GLU A 88 -25.69 -0.98 7.41
C GLU A 88 -26.89 -0.02 7.45
N ARG A 89 -27.97 -0.52 8.03
CA ARG A 89 -29.10 0.27 8.54
C ARG A 89 -28.76 0.64 9.97
#